data_AF-A0A1V5Z0H7-F1
#
_entry.id   AF-A0A1V5Z0H7-F1
#
_cell.length_a   1.000
_cell.length_b   1.000
_cell.length_c   1.000
_cell.angle_alpha   90.00
_cell.angle_beta   90.00
_cell.angle_gamma   90.00
#
_symmetry.space_group_name_H-M   'P 1'
#
loop_
_entity.id
_entity.type
_entity.pdbx_description
1 polymer ?
#
loop_
_entity_poly.entity_id
_entity_poly.type
_entity_poly.pdbx_seq_one_letter_code
_entity_poly.pdbx_strand_id
1 'polypeptide(L)'
;MSKRAEKENQTPRKAEQQPLVTVLVVWLFLTAVFLLFNLVYLPRYRQQMLAAPESFMQRARWLAKQGERARAKETLREGISLFNPPAPEPYQALASLLDDADSAREKVLTAGRSAFYQLTGTDCSAEKMTALGMLGGAALFPKHYDQALKPLSGALDISWQSFSGALGLSTPPAWGIPERALVFLLAGSAIDFSGNIGTTGVKTPVPLLVYSGGGADSRRGVHLFAGEKDLGRRERGMHIALLDAGSGALLAAACFDVWERREEGQRLFSFLTEAPEGCIGLFAVYDDGAGVVTHDLEEAFLFFGLDRCLMDERKMRVTAIRSSLAAIGVKGAVPGSALQVWSPQWYHGRRGHPVLCAAIPGGKAP
;
A
#
# COMPACT_ATOMS: atom_id res chain seq x y z
N MET A 1 -67.84 57.34 -70.46
CA MET A 1 -67.73 56.40 -69.32
C MET A 1 -66.44 55.60 -69.55
N SER A 2 -65.31 55.93 -68.92
CA SER A 2 -64.92 55.55 -67.54
C SER A 2 -64.89 54.01 -67.44
N LYS A 3 -63.76 53.30 -67.25
CA LYS A 3 -62.55 53.58 -66.48
C LYS A 3 -61.38 52.71 -66.93
N ARG A 4 -60.19 53.26 -66.74
CA ARG A 4 -58.84 52.70 -66.88
C ARG A 4 -58.34 52.43 -65.45
N ALA A 5 -57.91 51.21 -65.13
CA ALA A 5 -57.12 50.78 -63.96
C ALA A 5 -57.12 49.23 -63.99
N GLU A 6 -56.11 48.46 -63.63
CA GLU A 6 -54.88 48.72 -62.88
C GLU A 6 -53.93 47.55 -63.18
N LYS A 7 -52.63 47.83 -63.26
CA LYS A 7 -51.58 46.82 -63.25
C LYS A 7 -51.55 46.20 -61.85
N GLU A 8 -51.69 44.89 -61.73
CA GLU A 8 -51.30 44.18 -60.51
C GLU A 8 -50.12 43.25 -60.79
N ASN A 9 -49.01 43.64 -60.17
CA ASN A 9 -47.67 43.10 -60.32
C ASN A 9 -47.54 41.90 -59.37
N GLN A 10 -47.93 40.69 -59.82
CA GLN A 10 -47.71 39.47 -59.04
C GLN A 10 -46.26 39.01 -59.18
N THR A 11 -45.41 39.56 -58.30
CA THR A 11 -44.11 38.99 -57.99
C THR A 11 -44.36 37.69 -57.21
N PRO A 12 -43.84 36.51 -57.60
CA PRO A 12 -44.01 35.32 -56.79
C PRO A 12 -43.26 35.54 -55.47
N ARG A 13 -44.00 35.52 -54.36
CA ARG A 13 -43.45 35.41 -53.01
C ARG A 13 -42.48 34.24 -53.01
N LYS A 14 -41.18 34.54 -52.81
CA LYS A 14 -40.17 33.55 -52.44
C LYS A 14 -40.75 32.75 -51.29
N ALA A 15 -40.95 31.45 -51.51
CA ALA A 15 -41.48 30.55 -50.51
C ALA A 15 -40.66 30.71 -49.23
N GLU A 16 -41.33 31.16 -48.17
CA GLU A 16 -40.82 31.26 -46.81
C GLU A 16 -40.66 29.82 -46.29
N GLN A 17 -39.66 29.11 -46.82
CA GLN A 17 -39.36 27.74 -46.46
C GLN A 17 -38.71 27.71 -45.08
N GLN A 18 -39.59 27.68 -44.09
CA GLN A 18 -39.60 26.78 -42.93
C GLN A 18 -38.34 26.80 -42.02
N PRO A 19 -38.25 27.77 -41.10
CA PRO A 19 -37.28 27.73 -40.00
C PRO A 19 -37.31 26.40 -39.22
N LEU A 20 -38.47 25.73 -39.15
CA LEU A 20 -38.63 24.41 -38.54
C LEU A 20 -37.81 23.30 -39.21
N VAL A 21 -37.71 23.27 -40.54
CA VAL A 21 -36.93 22.24 -41.24
C VAL A 21 -35.43 22.44 -40.98
N THR A 22 -34.97 23.68 -41.00
CA THR A 22 -33.58 24.01 -40.66
C THR A 22 -33.25 23.62 -39.22
N VAL A 23 -34.14 23.94 -38.27
CA VAL A 23 -34.01 23.53 -36.87
C VAL A 23 -33.97 22.01 -36.72
N LEU A 24 -34.86 21.27 -37.40
CA LEU A 24 -34.88 19.80 -37.37
C LEU A 24 -33.60 19.19 -37.93
N VAL A 25 -33.08 19.70 -39.05
CA VAL A 25 -31.82 19.22 -39.65
C VAL A 25 -30.64 19.46 -38.71
N VAL A 26 -30.57 20.63 -38.06
CA VAL A 26 -29.52 20.95 -37.09
C VAL A 26 -29.62 20.03 -35.86
N TRP A 27 -30.81 19.80 -35.32
CA TRP A 27 -30.99 18.87 -34.20
C TRP A 27 -30.63 17.44 -34.57
N LEU A 28 -31.04 16.96 -35.74
CA LEU A 28 -30.71 15.61 -36.20
C LEU A 28 -29.20 15.44 -36.42
N PHE A 29 -28.53 16.46 -36.96
CA PHE A 29 -27.08 16.50 -37.07
C PHE A 29 -26.40 16.49 -35.69
N LEU A 30 -26.84 17.33 -34.74
CA LEU A 30 -26.29 17.36 -33.38
C LEU A 30 -26.50 16.02 -32.65
N THR A 31 -27.67 15.38 -32.81
CA THR A 31 -27.92 14.04 -32.28
C THR A 31 -27.00 13.01 -32.93
N ALA A 32 -26.81 13.05 -34.24
CA ALA A 32 -25.90 12.13 -34.94
C ALA A 32 -24.45 12.31 -34.47
N VAL A 33 -23.98 13.56 -34.33
CA VAL A 33 -22.65 13.87 -33.79
C VAL A 33 -22.51 13.42 -32.34
N PHE A 34 -23.52 13.65 -31.50
CA PHE A 34 -23.52 13.20 -30.10
C PHE A 34 -23.50 11.67 -30.01
N LEU A 35 -24.29 10.97 -30.82
CA LEU A 35 -24.27 9.50 -30.86
C LEU A 35 -22.92 8.98 -31.35
N LEU A 36 -22.35 9.57 -32.41
CA LEU A 36 -21.03 9.20 -32.92
C LEU A 36 -19.94 9.44 -31.88
N PHE A 37 -19.98 10.60 -31.20
CA PHE A 37 -19.08 10.90 -30.08
C PHE A 37 -19.21 9.83 -29.00
N ASN A 38 -20.42 9.49 -28.55
CA ASN A 38 -20.61 8.45 -27.53
C ASN A 38 -20.13 7.07 -27.99
N LEU A 39 -20.39 6.68 -29.24
CA LEU A 39 -19.98 5.40 -29.81
C LEU A 39 -18.45 5.25 -29.90
N VAL A 40 -17.72 6.33 -30.16
CA VAL A 40 -16.25 6.30 -30.29
C VAL A 40 -15.56 6.62 -28.95
N TYR A 41 -16.04 7.64 -28.24
CA TYR A 41 -15.44 8.14 -27.01
C TYR A 41 -15.66 7.21 -25.84
N LEU A 42 -16.87 6.69 -25.60
CA LEU A 42 -17.15 5.87 -24.42
C LEU A 42 -16.32 4.58 -24.37
N PRO A 43 -16.15 3.81 -25.47
CA PRO A 43 -15.27 2.65 -25.45
C PRO A 43 -13.81 3.02 -25.16
N ARG A 44 -13.30 4.09 -25.78
CA ARG A 44 -11.92 4.54 -25.58
C ARG A 44 -11.70 5.05 -24.15
N TYR A 45 -12.64 5.81 -23.62
CA TYR A 45 -12.62 6.28 -22.23
C TYR A 45 -12.66 5.10 -21.25
N ARG A 46 -13.52 4.09 -21.49
CA ARG A 46 -13.54 2.86 -20.68
C ARG A 46 -12.22 2.10 -20.74
N GLN A 47 -11.60 1.99 -21.91
CA GLN A 47 -10.28 1.37 -22.04
C GLN A 47 -9.20 2.15 -21.27
N GLN A 48 -9.21 3.48 -21.35
CA GLN A 48 -8.29 4.32 -20.59
C GLN A 48 -8.50 4.17 -19.07
N MET A 49 -9.75 4.11 -18.62
CA MET A 49 -10.08 3.88 -17.21
C MET A 49 -9.64 2.49 -16.75
N LEU A 50 -9.76 1.46 -17.58
CA LEU A 50 -9.26 0.11 -17.25
C LEU A 50 -7.73 0.02 -17.26
N ALA A 51 -7.05 0.87 -18.02
CA ALA A 51 -5.60 0.93 -18.08
C ALA A 51 -4.97 1.64 -16.86
N ALA A 52 -5.76 2.45 -16.14
CA ALA A 52 -5.31 3.11 -14.91
C ALA A 52 -4.97 2.05 -13.83
N PRO A 53 -3.83 2.17 -13.13
CA PRO A 53 -3.44 1.22 -12.08
C PRO A 53 -4.51 1.03 -11.00
N GLU A 54 -5.21 2.10 -10.63
CA GLU A 54 -6.29 2.11 -9.62
C GLU A 54 -7.46 1.18 -10.00
N SER A 55 -7.63 0.92 -11.30
CA SER A 55 -8.69 0.06 -11.84
C SER A 55 -8.28 -1.42 -11.93
N PHE A 56 -7.17 -1.84 -11.31
CA PHE A 56 -6.64 -3.20 -11.40
C PHE A 56 -7.70 -4.29 -11.14
N MET A 57 -8.61 -4.06 -10.18
CA MET A 57 -9.72 -4.99 -9.90
C MET A 57 -10.69 -5.13 -11.09
N GLN A 58 -11.06 -4.02 -11.72
CA GLN A 58 -11.96 -4.01 -12.87
C GLN A 58 -11.27 -4.63 -14.10
N ARG A 59 -9.99 -4.31 -14.31
CA ARG A 59 -9.15 -4.87 -15.37
C ARG A 59 -8.98 -6.39 -15.22
N ALA A 60 -8.65 -6.87 -14.02
CA ALA A 60 -8.51 -8.30 -13.75
C ALA A 60 -9.82 -9.06 -13.99
N ARG A 61 -10.96 -8.52 -13.55
CA ARG A 61 -12.29 -9.10 -13.82
C ARG A 61 -12.59 -9.14 -15.32
N TRP A 62 -12.25 -8.09 -16.05
CA TRP A 62 -12.43 -8.05 -17.51
C TRP A 62 -11.55 -9.10 -18.20
N LEU A 63 -10.26 -9.19 -17.85
CA LEU A 63 -9.33 -10.19 -18.39
C LEU A 63 -9.78 -11.63 -18.10
N ALA A 64 -10.23 -11.90 -16.87
CA ALA A 64 -10.73 -13.21 -16.49
C ALA A 64 -11.96 -13.61 -17.32
N LYS A 65 -12.87 -12.67 -17.63
CA LYS A 65 -14.02 -12.91 -18.52
C LYS A 65 -13.62 -13.20 -19.97
N GLN A 66 -12.47 -12.70 -20.42
CA GLN A 66 -11.91 -13.01 -21.75
C GLN A 66 -11.14 -14.34 -21.77
N GLY A 67 -11.07 -15.06 -20.63
CA GLY A 67 -10.26 -16.28 -20.51
C GLY A 67 -8.76 -16.02 -20.30
N GLU A 68 -8.33 -14.77 -20.17
CA GLU A 68 -6.92 -14.38 -19.94
C GLU A 68 -6.54 -14.53 -18.44
N ARG A 69 -6.68 -15.73 -17.90
CA ARG A 69 -6.50 -16.03 -16.45
C ARG A 69 -5.13 -15.59 -15.92
N ALA A 70 -4.05 -15.89 -16.64
CA ALA A 70 -2.68 -15.54 -16.21
C ALA A 70 -2.47 -14.03 -16.11
N ARG A 71 -2.96 -13.25 -17.07
CA ARG A 71 -2.87 -11.79 -17.04
C ARG A 71 -3.77 -11.17 -15.96
N ALA A 72 -4.94 -11.75 -15.72
CA ALA A 72 -5.79 -11.35 -14.60
C ALA A 72 -5.08 -11.57 -13.25
N LYS A 73 -4.41 -12.72 -13.08
CA LYS A 73 -3.60 -13.04 -11.90
C LYS A 73 -2.48 -12.01 -11.70
N GLU A 74 -1.72 -11.71 -12.74
CA GLU A 74 -0.62 -10.73 -12.66
C GLU A 74 -1.12 -9.30 -12.37
N THR A 75 -2.20 -8.88 -13.02
CA THR A 75 -2.83 -7.57 -12.77
C THR A 75 -3.24 -7.41 -11.29
N LEU A 76 -3.72 -8.49 -10.65
CA LEU A 76 -4.06 -8.47 -9.23
C LEU A 76 -2.80 -8.40 -8.35
N ARG A 77 -1.73 -9.13 -8.68
CA ARG A 77 -0.46 -9.06 -7.95
C ARG A 77 0.13 -7.67 -7.97
N GLU A 78 0.24 -7.07 -9.16
CA GLU A 78 0.72 -5.70 -9.35
C GLU A 78 -0.13 -4.70 -8.56
N GLY A 79 -1.46 -4.75 -8.72
CA GLY A 79 -2.36 -3.84 -8.02
C GLY A 79 -2.31 -4.00 -6.49
N ILE A 80 -2.27 -5.22 -5.97
CA ILE A 80 -2.10 -5.48 -4.53
C ILE A 80 -0.77 -4.94 -4.05
N SER A 81 0.31 -5.11 -4.81
CA SER A 81 1.64 -4.59 -4.46
C SER A 81 1.67 -3.07 -4.42
N LEU A 82 1.03 -2.40 -5.39
CA LEU A 82 1.05 -0.94 -5.55
C LEU A 82 0.13 -0.19 -4.58
N PHE A 83 -0.98 -0.81 -4.16
CA PHE A 83 -2.01 -0.14 -3.34
C PHE A 83 -2.15 -0.71 -1.93
N ASN A 84 -1.56 -1.88 -1.66
CA ASN A 84 -1.71 -2.68 -0.44
C ASN A 84 -3.09 -2.56 0.22
N PRO A 85 -4.16 -3.00 -0.47
CA PRO A 85 -5.53 -2.66 -0.10
C PRO A 85 -5.90 -3.32 1.25
N PRO A 86 -6.32 -2.56 2.28
CA PRO A 86 -6.88 -3.10 3.53
C PRO A 86 -8.32 -3.58 3.35
N ALA A 87 -8.54 -4.47 2.37
CA ALA A 87 -9.84 -4.92 1.93
C ALA A 87 -9.76 -6.39 1.49
N PRO A 88 -10.78 -7.22 1.76
CA PRO A 88 -10.69 -8.64 1.45
C PRO A 88 -10.87 -8.95 -0.05
N GLU A 89 -11.56 -8.10 -0.80
CA GLU A 89 -11.98 -8.38 -2.19
C GLU A 89 -10.81 -8.61 -3.16
N PRO A 90 -9.71 -7.83 -3.13
CA PRO A 90 -8.54 -8.08 -3.96
C PRO A 90 -7.89 -9.45 -3.71
N TYR A 91 -7.76 -9.83 -2.44
CA TYR A 91 -7.16 -11.12 -2.07
C TYR A 91 -8.07 -12.30 -2.41
N GLN A 92 -9.39 -12.17 -2.26
CA GLN A 92 -10.33 -13.19 -2.71
C GLN A 92 -10.25 -13.41 -4.22
N ALA A 93 -10.20 -12.31 -4.97
CA ALA A 93 -10.06 -12.37 -6.42
C ALA A 93 -8.75 -13.09 -6.80
N LEU A 94 -7.63 -12.74 -6.16
CA LEU A 94 -6.35 -13.40 -6.43
C LEU A 94 -6.40 -14.88 -6.06
N ALA A 95 -6.88 -15.22 -4.86
CA ALA A 95 -6.99 -16.60 -4.38
C ALA A 95 -7.80 -17.49 -5.33
N SER A 96 -8.87 -16.96 -5.95
CA SER A 96 -9.68 -17.70 -6.93
C SER A 96 -8.94 -18.01 -8.25
N LEU A 97 -7.88 -17.24 -8.54
CA LEU A 97 -7.07 -17.39 -9.74
C LEU A 97 -5.80 -18.23 -9.52
N LEU A 98 -5.35 -18.41 -8.26
CA LEU A 98 -4.20 -19.24 -7.93
C LEU A 98 -4.44 -20.71 -8.32
N ASP A 99 -3.37 -21.39 -8.72
CA ASP A 99 -3.37 -22.77 -9.23
C ASP A 99 -2.14 -23.54 -8.73
N ASP A 100 -1.97 -24.81 -9.09
CA ASP A 100 -0.91 -25.68 -8.59
C ASP A 100 0.52 -25.26 -8.96
N ALA A 101 0.69 -24.36 -9.94
CA ALA A 101 2.00 -23.79 -10.24
C ALA A 101 2.41 -22.69 -9.23
N ASP A 102 1.46 -22.09 -8.51
CA ASP A 102 1.74 -21.06 -7.51
C ASP A 102 2.20 -21.67 -6.18
N SER A 103 3.10 -20.97 -5.48
CA SER A 103 3.67 -21.47 -4.24
C SER A 103 2.62 -21.70 -3.16
N ALA A 104 2.77 -22.75 -2.36
CA ALA A 104 1.89 -23.02 -1.22
C ALA A 104 1.84 -21.83 -0.24
N ARG A 105 2.98 -21.16 -0.02
CA ARG A 105 3.06 -19.96 0.81
C ARG A 105 2.17 -18.83 0.31
N GLU A 106 2.20 -18.53 -1.00
CA GLU A 106 1.38 -17.48 -1.59
C GLU A 106 -0.12 -17.79 -1.45
N LYS A 107 -0.52 -19.04 -1.71
CA LYS A 107 -1.92 -19.48 -1.56
C LYS A 107 -2.43 -19.24 -0.15
N VAL A 108 -1.68 -19.67 0.86
CA VAL A 108 -2.13 -19.55 2.25
C VAL A 108 -2.08 -18.10 2.73
N LEU A 109 -1.05 -17.32 2.37
CA LEU A 109 -0.99 -15.89 2.71
C LEU A 109 -2.13 -15.10 2.07
N THR A 110 -2.46 -15.37 0.80
CA THR A 110 -3.53 -14.69 0.09
C THR A 110 -4.89 -15.00 0.72
N ALA A 111 -5.17 -16.28 0.98
CA ALA A 111 -6.41 -16.70 1.64
C ALA A 111 -6.51 -16.12 3.08
N GLY A 112 -5.41 -16.17 3.83
CA GLY A 112 -5.34 -15.63 5.18
C GLY A 112 -5.51 -14.11 5.24
N ARG A 113 -4.93 -13.35 4.30
CA ARG A 113 -5.13 -11.89 4.17
C ARG A 113 -6.59 -11.55 3.90
N SER A 114 -7.24 -12.30 3.00
CA SER A 114 -8.68 -12.16 2.79
C SER A 114 -9.47 -12.35 4.09
N ALA A 115 -9.19 -13.43 4.84
CA ALA A 115 -9.87 -13.70 6.11
C ALA A 115 -9.60 -12.60 7.16
N PHE A 116 -8.34 -12.14 7.26
CA PHE A 116 -7.96 -11.03 8.14
C PHE A 116 -8.79 -9.77 7.87
N TYR A 117 -8.89 -9.33 6.61
CA TYR A 117 -9.64 -8.11 6.28
C TYR A 117 -11.17 -8.29 6.34
N GLN A 118 -11.70 -9.51 6.16
CA GLN A 118 -13.11 -9.80 6.43
C GLN A 118 -13.43 -9.61 7.93
N LEU A 119 -12.52 -10.04 8.81
CA LEU A 119 -12.73 -10.02 10.26
C LEU A 119 -12.44 -8.66 10.90
N THR A 120 -11.56 -7.85 10.31
CA THR A 120 -11.09 -6.57 10.89
C THR A 120 -11.70 -5.31 10.25
N GLY A 121 -12.47 -5.43 9.17
CA GLY A 121 -12.83 -4.29 8.30
C GLY A 121 -13.84 -3.25 8.82
N THR A 122 -14.64 -3.53 9.85
CA THR A 122 -15.65 -2.57 10.37
C THR A 122 -15.76 -2.55 11.89
N ASP A 123 -15.74 -3.71 12.54
CA ASP A 123 -15.71 -3.85 14.01
C ASP A 123 -14.85 -5.05 14.39
N CYS A 124 -13.57 -4.81 14.68
CA CYS A 124 -12.66 -5.84 15.15
C CYS A 124 -12.98 -6.18 16.61
N SER A 125 -13.23 -7.46 16.91
CA SER A 125 -13.45 -7.96 18.26
C SER A 125 -12.45 -9.08 18.59
N ALA A 126 -12.20 -9.31 19.89
CA ALA A 126 -11.31 -10.37 20.34
C ALA A 126 -11.78 -11.77 19.86
N GLU A 127 -13.09 -11.99 19.78
CA GLU A 127 -13.69 -13.23 19.25
C GLU A 127 -13.35 -13.44 17.77
N LYS A 128 -13.53 -12.40 16.94
CA LYS A 128 -13.20 -12.45 15.51
C LYS A 128 -11.71 -12.70 15.29
N MET A 129 -10.86 -12.08 16.09
CA MET A 129 -9.42 -12.35 16.06
C MET A 129 -9.13 -13.81 16.43
N THR A 130 -9.82 -14.35 17.44
CA THR A 130 -9.63 -15.75 17.86
C THR A 130 -9.97 -16.74 16.74
N ALA A 131 -11.01 -16.45 15.95
CA ALA A 131 -11.33 -17.23 14.76
C ALA A 131 -10.22 -17.21 13.69
N LEU A 132 -9.52 -16.08 13.53
CA LEU A 132 -8.37 -15.96 12.63
C LEU A 132 -7.19 -16.84 13.07
N GLY A 133 -6.91 -16.88 14.37
CA GLY A 133 -5.88 -17.76 14.94
C GLY A 133 -6.12 -19.24 14.63
N MET A 134 -7.39 -19.66 14.60
CA MET A 134 -7.78 -21.04 14.25
C MET A 134 -7.65 -21.33 12.74
N LEU A 135 -7.86 -20.34 11.88
CA LEU A 135 -7.74 -20.48 10.41
C LEU A 135 -6.28 -20.53 9.92
N GLY A 136 -5.34 -20.01 10.72
CA GLY A 136 -3.93 -19.90 10.35
C GLY A 136 -2.98 -20.90 11.03
N GLY A 137 -3.46 -21.69 11.99
CA GLY A 137 -2.67 -22.66 12.73
C GLY A 137 -2.28 -23.89 11.90
N ALA A 138 -0.97 -24.18 11.85
CA ALA A 138 -0.24 -25.27 11.18
C ALA A 138 0.25 -25.04 9.73
N ALA A 139 -0.48 -24.33 8.86
CA ALA A 139 -0.09 -24.21 7.44
C ALA A 139 0.94 -23.09 7.14
N LEU A 140 0.90 -21.95 7.85
CA LEU A 140 1.82 -20.82 7.66
C LEU A 140 2.98 -20.78 8.66
N PHE A 141 2.78 -21.40 9.83
CA PHE A 141 3.72 -21.36 10.94
C PHE A 141 3.91 -22.77 11.53
N PRO A 142 4.67 -23.65 10.87
CA PRO A 142 5.18 -24.87 11.49
C PRO A 142 5.91 -24.59 12.81
N LYS A 143 5.83 -25.55 13.74
CA LYS A 143 6.33 -25.45 15.13
C LYS A 143 7.81 -25.05 15.29
N HIS A 144 8.62 -25.15 14.23
CA HIS A 144 10.03 -24.80 14.29
C HIS A 144 10.29 -23.28 14.35
N TYR A 145 9.30 -22.45 14.01
CA TYR A 145 9.45 -20.99 14.13
C TYR A 145 9.39 -20.47 15.57
N ASP A 146 8.84 -21.24 16.51
CA ASP A 146 8.75 -20.86 17.93
C ASP A 146 10.13 -20.52 18.51
N GLN A 147 11.13 -21.33 18.17
CA GLN A 147 12.51 -21.10 18.61
C GLN A 147 13.13 -19.90 17.90
N ALA A 148 12.82 -19.70 16.62
CA ALA A 148 13.35 -18.59 15.83
C ALA A 148 12.80 -17.23 16.31
N LEU A 149 11.53 -17.16 16.74
CA LEU A 149 10.94 -15.91 17.23
C LEU A 149 11.29 -15.57 18.68
N LYS A 150 11.81 -16.52 19.45
CA LYS A 150 12.13 -16.32 20.88
C LYS A 150 13.01 -15.09 21.15
N PRO A 151 14.04 -14.76 20.35
CA PRO A 151 14.85 -13.55 20.54
C PRO A 151 14.07 -12.23 20.37
N LEU A 152 12.89 -12.26 19.73
CA LEU A 152 12.04 -11.09 19.52
C LEU A 152 10.81 -11.07 20.46
N SER A 153 10.72 -11.96 21.44
CA SER A 153 9.51 -12.11 22.27
C SER A 153 9.05 -10.78 22.90
N GLY A 154 9.94 -10.07 23.59
CA GLY A 154 9.62 -8.78 24.20
C GLY A 154 9.23 -7.71 23.18
N ALA A 155 9.93 -7.66 22.05
CA ALA A 155 9.65 -6.71 20.97
C ALA A 155 8.28 -6.98 20.30
N LEU A 156 7.95 -8.25 20.09
CA LEU A 156 6.66 -8.69 19.55
C LEU A 156 5.53 -8.43 20.54
N ASP A 157 5.75 -8.59 21.84
CA ASP A 157 4.74 -8.33 22.86
C ASP A 157 4.33 -6.86 22.89
N ILE A 158 5.32 -5.96 22.88
CA ILE A 158 5.09 -4.50 22.82
C ILE A 158 4.40 -4.13 21.50
N SER A 159 4.90 -4.65 20.38
CA SER A 159 4.31 -4.39 19.06
C SER A 159 2.89 -4.93 18.94
N TRP A 160 2.59 -6.07 19.58
CA TRP A 160 1.26 -6.68 19.58
C TRP A 160 0.24 -5.85 20.36
N GLN A 161 0.65 -5.24 21.47
CA GLN A 161 -0.19 -4.31 22.21
C GLN A 161 -0.54 -3.09 21.36
N SER A 162 0.46 -2.47 20.70
CA SER A 162 0.25 -1.34 19.79
C SER A 162 -0.61 -1.73 18.58
N PHE A 163 -0.38 -2.90 17.99
CA PHE A 163 -1.16 -3.41 16.86
C PHE A 163 -2.62 -3.64 17.23
N SER A 164 -2.87 -4.31 18.35
CA SER A 164 -4.22 -4.58 18.85
C SER A 164 -4.97 -3.28 19.15
N GLY A 165 -4.31 -2.32 19.79
CA GLY A 165 -4.87 -1.00 20.05
C GLY A 165 -5.24 -0.27 18.76
N ALA A 166 -4.36 -0.30 17.75
CA ALA A 166 -4.62 0.32 16.45
C ALA A 166 -5.84 -0.27 15.72
N LEU A 167 -6.07 -1.58 15.88
CA LEU A 167 -7.27 -2.29 15.40
C LEU A 167 -8.53 -1.99 16.24
N GLY A 168 -8.40 -1.29 17.36
CA GLY A 168 -9.51 -0.92 18.24
C GLY A 168 -9.82 -1.94 19.33
N LEU A 169 -8.95 -2.92 19.57
CA LEU A 169 -9.11 -3.88 20.65
C LEU A 169 -8.67 -3.24 21.97
N SER A 170 -9.56 -3.25 22.96
CA SER A 170 -9.26 -2.77 24.32
C SER A 170 -8.32 -3.72 25.06
N THR A 171 -8.44 -5.03 24.81
CA THR A 171 -7.56 -6.05 25.35
C THR A 171 -7.00 -6.93 24.22
N PRO A 172 -5.67 -7.04 24.08
CA PRO A 172 -5.07 -7.93 23.09
C PRO A 172 -5.38 -9.38 23.46
N PRO A 173 -5.75 -10.25 22.49
CA PRO A 173 -5.85 -11.68 22.73
C PRO A 173 -4.55 -12.27 23.30
N ALA A 174 -4.70 -13.13 24.30
CA ALA A 174 -3.60 -13.81 24.97
C ALA A 174 -3.09 -14.99 24.13
N TRP A 175 -2.38 -14.69 23.04
CA TRP A 175 -1.86 -15.70 22.12
C TRP A 175 -0.39 -15.99 22.33
N GLY A 176 0.11 -17.11 21.80
CA GLY A 176 1.54 -17.36 21.74
C GLY A 176 2.25 -16.41 20.77
N ILE A 177 3.59 -16.42 20.84
CA ILE A 177 4.45 -15.65 19.94
C ILE A 177 4.19 -16.00 18.45
N PRO A 178 4.04 -17.28 18.06
CA PRO A 178 3.80 -17.66 16.66
C PRO A 178 2.50 -17.09 16.09
N GLU A 179 1.41 -17.15 16.85
CA GLU A 179 0.11 -16.65 16.41
C GLU A 179 0.11 -15.13 16.26
N ARG A 180 0.81 -14.40 17.14
CA ARG A 180 1.00 -12.95 17.02
C ARG A 180 1.78 -12.60 15.74
N ALA A 181 2.90 -13.28 15.50
CA ALA A 181 3.72 -13.10 14.29
C ALA A 181 2.94 -13.43 13.02
N LEU A 182 2.11 -14.48 13.05
CA LEU A 182 1.23 -14.84 11.95
C LEU A 182 0.27 -13.71 11.59
N VAL A 183 -0.38 -13.09 12.58
CA VAL A 183 -1.28 -11.97 12.31
C VAL A 183 -0.55 -10.78 11.70
N PHE A 184 0.68 -10.49 12.10
CA PHE A 184 1.49 -9.49 11.41
C PHE A 184 1.67 -9.84 9.93
N LEU A 185 2.03 -11.08 9.58
CA LEU A 185 2.16 -11.51 8.19
C LEU A 185 0.84 -11.42 7.40
N LEU A 186 -0.27 -11.81 8.04
CA LEU A 186 -1.62 -11.68 7.46
C LEU A 186 -2.07 -10.23 7.33
N ALA A 187 -1.50 -9.32 8.12
CA ALA A 187 -1.68 -7.88 7.96
C ALA A 187 -0.66 -7.27 6.96
N GLY A 188 0.09 -8.07 6.21
CA GLY A 188 1.01 -7.53 5.20
C GLY A 188 2.43 -7.23 5.69
N SER A 189 2.77 -7.59 6.92
CA SER A 189 4.13 -7.44 7.47
C SER A 189 5.11 -8.45 6.86
N ALA A 190 6.40 -8.20 7.03
CA ALA A 190 7.47 -9.06 6.55
C ALA A 190 8.40 -9.50 7.69
N ILE A 191 8.72 -10.79 7.74
CA ILE A 191 9.62 -11.38 8.72
C ILE A 191 10.61 -12.29 7.98
N ASP A 192 11.89 -11.98 8.08
CA ASP A 192 12.98 -12.82 7.58
C ASP A 192 13.60 -13.63 8.71
N PHE A 193 13.54 -14.95 8.56
CA PHE A 193 14.08 -15.90 9.55
C PHE A 193 15.53 -16.28 9.28
N SER A 194 16.06 -15.99 8.09
CA SER A 194 17.44 -16.34 7.71
C SER A 194 18.49 -15.32 8.18
N GLY A 195 18.00 -14.20 8.72
CA GLY A 195 18.77 -13.04 9.12
C GLY A 195 19.10 -12.11 7.96
N ASN A 196 18.63 -12.39 6.74
CA ASN A 196 18.87 -11.52 5.60
C ASN A 196 18.05 -10.23 5.72
N ILE A 197 18.69 -9.10 5.40
CA ILE A 197 17.99 -7.83 5.22
C ILE A 197 17.55 -7.74 3.77
N GLY A 198 16.31 -8.15 3.49
CA GLY A 198 15.77 -8.23 2.13
C GLY A 198 16.70 -9.00 1.19
N THR A 199 17.08 -8.39 0.06
CA THR A 199 18.06 -8.88 -0.90
C THR A 199 19.34 -8.05 -0.94
N THR A 200 19.62 -7.26 0.11
CA THR A 200 20.81 -6.38 0.21
C THR A 200 22.14 -7.14 0.22
N GLY A 201 22.11 -8.45 0.51
CA GLY A 201 23.29 -9.29 0.73
C GLY A 201 23.89 -9.19 2.14
N VAL A 202 23.33 -8.33 3.00
CA VAL A 202 23.76 -8.20 4.40
C VAL A 202 22.85 -9.00 5.33
N LYS A 203 23.48 -9.66 6.31
CA LYS A 203 22.78 -10.31 7.41
C LYS A 203 22.81 -9.44 8.64
N THR A 204 21.70 -9.45 9.38
CA THR A 204 21.65 -8.76 10.67
C THR A 204 22.50 -9.48 11.73
N PRO A 205 23.32 -8.75 12.52
CA PRO A 205 24.08 -9.33 13.63
C PRO A 205 23.23 -9.56 14.89
N VAL A 206 22.10 -8.87 15.02
CA VAL A 206 21.17 -8.96 16.16
C VAL A 206 19.72 -9.07 15.69
N PRO A 207 18.77 -9.53 16.52
CA PRO A 207 17.35 -9.48 16.17
C PRO A 207 16.91 -8.03 15.93
N LEU A 208 16.29 -7.78 14.78
CA LEU A 208 15.75 -6.46 14.41
C LEU A 208 14.23 -6.56 14.27
N LEU A 209 13.52 -5.56 14.77
CA LEU A 209 12.09 -5.41 14.54
C LEU A 209 11.74 -3.92 14.40
N VAL A 210 11.02 -3.60 13.34
CA VAL A 210 10.57 -2.25 13.03
C VAL A 210 9.06 -2.30 12.88
N TYR A 211 8.36 -1.56 13.74
CA TYR A 211 6.91 -1.45 13.73
C TYR A 211 6.52 -0.01 13.42
N SER A 212 5.65 0.16 12.43
CA SER A 212 5.09 1.46 12.08
C SER A 212 3.59 1.45 12.22
N GLY A 213 3.10 2.32 13.10
CA GLY A 213 1.71 2.67 13.21
C GLY A 213 1.22 3.48 12.03
N GLY A 214 1.96 4.50 11.55
CA GLY A 214 1.38 5.55 10.70
C GLY A 214 0.16 6.21 11.37
N GLY A 215 -0.69 6.91 10.60
CA GLY A 215 -2.03 7.36 11.00
C GLY A 215 -2.14 8.38 12.16
N ALA A 216 -3.02 9.37 12.03
CA ALA A 216 -3.17 10.45 13.01
C ALA A 216 -3.87 10.11 14.33
N ASP A 217 -4.20 8.84 14.59
CA ASP A 217 -4.94 8.48 15.79
C ASP A 217 -4.03 8.00 16.93
N SER A 218 -4.44 8.33 18.16
CA SER A 218 -3.69 8.02 19.37
C SER A 218 -3.63 6.54 19.74
N ARG A 219 -4.24 5.64 18.98
CA ARG A 219 -4.18 4.19 19.26
C ARG A 219 -3.00 3.49 18.59
N ARG A 220 -2.27 4.22 17.75
CA ARG A 220 -1.10 3.70 17.04
C ARG A 220 0.18 3.92 17.84
N GLY A 221 1.22 3.19 17.48
CA GLY A 221 2.55 3.28 18.08
C GLY A 221 3.67 3.27 17.03
N VAL A 222 4.91 3.30 17.49
CA VAL A 222 6.10 3.15 16.67
C VAL A 222 7.17 2.49 17.52
N HIS A 223 7.85 1.48 16.96
CA HIS A 223 8.89 0.74 17.68
C HIS A 223 10.04 0.38 16.76
N LEU A 224 11.26 0.53 17.26
CA LEU A 224 12.49 0.23 16.52
C LEU A 224 13.40 -0.55 17.46
N PHE A 225 13.36 -1.87 17.36
CA PHE A 225 14.15 -2.77 18.18
C PHE A 225 15.44 -3.18 17.48
N ALA A 226 16.55 -3.03 18.21
CA ALA A 226 17.82 -3.67 17.93
C ALA A 226 18.20 -4.50 19.17
N GLY A 227 17.96 -5.80 19.12
CA GLY A 227 17.91 -6.65 20.32
C GLY A 227 16.71 -6.29 21.20
N GLU A 228 16.93 -6.11 22.50
CA GLU A 228 15.86 -5.84 23.48
C GLU A 228 15.50 -4.35 23.62
N LYS A 229 16.30 -3.45 23.06
CA LYS A 229 16.14 -2.00 23.23
C LYS A 229 15.18 -1.43 22.19
N ASP A 230 14.06 -0.87 22.63
CA ASP A 230 13.20 -0.04 21.80
C ASP A 230 13.78 1.37 21.67
N LEU A 231 13.96 1.82 20.42
CA LEU A 231 14.44 3.15 20.07
C LEU A 231 13.29 4.07 19.61
N GLY A 232 12.07 3.52 19.45
CA GLY A 232 10.89 4.27 19.07
C GLY A 232 10.43 5.23 20.17
N ARG A 233 9.90 6.39 19.75
CA ARG A 233 9.30 7.38 20.65
C ARG A 233 7.94 7.77 20.14
N ARG A 234 7.03 8.08 21.04
CA ARG A 234 5.65 8.48 20.70
C ARG A 234 5.59 9.94 20.24
N GLU A 235 6.38 10.27 19.24
CA GLU A 235 6.59 11.58 18.64
C GLU A 235 6.31 11.47 17.14
N ARG A 236 5.47 12.36 16.58
CA ARG A 236 5.13 12.34 15.15
C ARG A 236 6.40 12.44 14.29
N GLY A 237 6.46 11.67 13.22
CA GLY A 237 7.51 11.80 12.22
C GLY A 237 8.01 10.48 11.64
N MET A 238 9.10 10.61 10.89
CA MET A 238 9.94 9.49 10.44
C MET A 238 10.98 9.18 11.53
N HIS A 239 10.90 7.99 12.11
CA HIS A 239 11.86 7.46 13.08
C HIS A 239 12.91 6.65 12.35
N ILE A 240 14.18 6.96 12.62
CA ILE A 240 15.30 6.29 11.99
C ILE A 240 16.36 5.94 13.04
N ALA A 241 16.82 4.69 13.01
CA ALA A 241 18.00 4.25 13.74
C ALA A 241 19.04 3.69 12.77
N LEU A 242 20.29 4.11 12.91
CA LEU A 242 21.45 3.63 12.17
C LEU A 242 22.26 2.72 13.08
N LEU A 243 22.58 1.53 12.60
CA LEU A 243 23.31 0.51 13.34
C LEU A 243 24.57 0.11 12.58
N ASP A 244 25.62 -0.22 13.33
CA ASP A 244 26.79 -0.88 12.78
C ASP A 244 26.42 -2.29 12.29
N ALA A 245 26.77 -2.63 11.05
CA ALA A 245 26.36 -3.89 10.44
C ALA A 245 27.10 -5.11 10.99
N GLY A 246 28.27 -4.92 11.60
CA GLY A 246 29.05 -6.01 12.19
C GLY A 246 28.58 -6.40 13.59
N SER A 247 28.26 -5.41 14.42
CA SER A 247 27.94 -5.58 15.85
C SER A 247 26.47 -5.35 16.20
N GLY A 248 25.72 -4.63 15.37
CA GLY A 248 24.37 -4.16 15.70
C GLY A 248 24.36 -2.99 16.69
N ALA A 249 25.52 -2.41 17.01
CA ALA A 249 25.62 -1.27 17.90
C ALA A 249 24.95 -0.03 17.30
N LEU A 250 24.26 0.74 18.14
CA LEU A 250 23.61 1.98 17.73
C LEU A 250 24.65 3.04 17.37
N LEU A 251 24.63 3.52 16.13
CA LEU A 251 25.45 4.63 15.64
C LEU A 251 24.74 5.96 15.87
N ALA A 252 23.47 6.03 15.48
CA ALA A 252 22.63 7.21 15.64
C ALA A 252 21.14 6.84 15.66
N ALA A 253 20.30 7.62 16.33
CA ALA A 253 18.86 7.53 16.23
C ALA A 253 18.22 8.91 16.31
N ALA A 254 17.20 9.15 15.49
CA ALA A 254 16.48 10.41 15.45
C ALA A 254 15.02 10.21 14.99
N CYS A 255 14.17 11.15 15.39
CA CYS A 255 12.83 11.34 14.87
C CYS A 255 12.81 12.66 14.09
N PHE A 256 12.15 12.67 12.93
CA PHE A 256 12.04 13.82 12.05
C PHE A 256 10.56 14.14 11.78
N ASP A 257 10.08 15.26 12.33
CA ASP A 257 8.69 15.70 12.15
C ASP A 257 8.55 16.46 10.82
N VAL A 258 8.46 15.69 9.74
CA VAL A 258 8.39 16.19 8.35
C VAL A 258 6.96 16.50 7.89
N TRP A 259 6.01 16.76 8.80
CA TRP A 259 4.64 17.10 8.40
C TRP A 259 4.56 18.48 7.74
N GLU A 260 5.10 19.52 8.39
CA GLU A 260 5.02 20.92 7.92
C GLU A 260 6.35 21.67 8.03
N ARG A 261 7.42 21.03 8.54
CA ARG A 261 8.70 21.69 8.83
C ARG A 261 9.74 21.36 7.75
N ARG A 262 9.98 22.30 6.82
CA ARG A 262 11.02 22.13 5.78
C ARG A 262 12.43 21.89 6.34
N GLU A 263 12.75 22.56 7.46
CA GLU A 263 14.02 22.38 8.16
C GLU A 263 14.22 20.92 8.64
N GLU A 264 13.15 20.26 9.08
CA GLU A 264 13.19 18.85 9.46
C GLU A 264 13.43 17.94 8.25
N GLY A 265 12.89 18.31 7.08
CA GLY A 265 13.18 17.63 5.81
C GLY A 265 14.68 17.72 5.45
N GLN A 266 15.30 18.89 5.62
CA GLN A 266 16.74 19.06 5.38
C GLN A 266 17.59 18.31 6.43
N ARG A 267 17.17 18.32 7.69
CA ARG A 267 17.84 17.57 8.77
C ARG A 267 17.80 16.07 8.50
N LEU A 268 16.65 15.56 8.06
CA LEU A 268 16.48 14.18 7.64
C LEU A 268 17.34 13.83 6.43
N PHE A 269 17.34 14.68 5.38
CA PHE A 269 18.19 14.49 4.21
C PHE A 269 19.66 14.37 4.61
N SER A 270 20.15 15.30 5.42
CA SER A 270 21.54 15.32 5.90
C SER A 270 21.87 14.07 6.71
N PHE A 271 20.96 13.64 7.60
CA PHE A 271 21.10 12.41 8.39
C PHE A 271 21.23 11.15 7.51
N LEU A 272 20.47 11.06 6.42
CA LEU A 272 20.52 9.94 5.49
C LEU A 272 21.77 9.98 4.61
N THR A 273 22.19 11.17 4.16
CA THR A 273 23.36 11.33 3.29
C THR A 273 24.67 11.10 4.03
N GLU A 274 24.76 11.56 5.28
CA GLU A 274 25.96 11.46 6.12
C GLU A 274 26.08 10.11 6.84
N ALA A 275 25.06 9.26 6.76
CA ALA A 275 25.10 7.91 7.31
C ALA A 275 26.29 7.10 6.77
N PRO A 276 27.04 6.38 7.63
CA PRO A 276 28.17 5.58 7.18
C PRO A 276 27.78 4.51 6.17
N GLU A 277 28.59 4.34 5.11
CA GLU A 277 28.39 3.29 4.13
C GLU A 277 28.36 1.90 4.78
N GLY A 278 27.45 1.05 4.31
CA GLY A 278 27.23 -0.29 4.86
C GLY A 278 26.47 -0.35 6.19
N CYS A 279 26.11 0.78 6.83
CA CYS A 279 25.33 0.74 8.06
C CYS A 279 23.90 0.24 7.80
N ILE A 280 23.30 -0.43 8.79
CA ILE A 280 21.91 -0.86 8.75
C ILE A 280 21.01 0.31 9.18
N GLY A 281 19.98 0.62 8.39
CA GLY A 281 18.95 1.60 8.72
C GLY A 281 17.62 0.93 9.09
N LEU A 282 17.04 1.35 10.21
CA LEU A 282 15.67 0.99 10.63
C LEU A 282 14.76 2.19 10.40
N PHE A 283 13.63 2.04 9.71
CA PHE A 283 12.76 3.15 9.31
C PHE A 283 11.31 2.88 9.71
N ALA A 284 10.71 3.77 10.51
CA ALA A 284 9.30 3.66 10.88
C ALA A 284 8.58 5.01 10.87
N VAL A 285 7.33 5.04 10.42
CA VAL A 285 6.49 6.24 10.49
C VAL A 285 5.55 6.19 11.72
N TYR A 286 5.45 7.31 12.44
CA TYR A 286 4.41 7.56 13.43
C TYR A 286 3.60 8.80 13.07
N ASP A 287 2.27 8.66 13.02
CA ASP A 287 1.34 9.67 12.49
C ASP A 287 1.60 10.02 11.03
N ASP A 288 2.60 10.84 10.71
CA ASP A 288 2.97 11.22 9.35
C ASP A 288 4.49 11.33 9.17
N GLY A 289 4.98 10.86 8.01
CA GLY A 289 6.38 10.93 7.61
C GLY A 289 6.58 11.43 6.17
N ALA A 290 5.58 12.07 5.58
CA ALA A 290 5.52 12.38 4.14
C ALA A 290 5.25 13.86 3.81
N GLY A 291 4.77 14.68 4.75
CA GLY A 291 4.23 16.02 4.49
C GLY A 291 5.14 16.98 3.70
N VAL A 292 6.45 17.03 3.99
CA VAL A 292 7.44 17.85 3.26
C VAL A 292 8.48 17.02 2.51
N VAL A 293 8.21 15.73 2.24
CA VAL A 293 9.16 14.86 1.53
C VAL A 293 9.31 15.30 0.08
N THR A 294 10.51 15.82 -0.25
CA THR A 294 10.90 16.23 -1.59
C THR A 294 11.41 15.05 -2.42
N HIS A 295 11.61 15.27 -3.72
CA HIS A 295 12.21 14.25 -4.60
C HIS A 295 13.62 13.84 -4.14
N ASP A 296 14.46 14.82 -3.78
CA ASP A 296 15.83 14.55 -3.29
C ASP A 296 15.84 13.75 -1.99
N LEU A 297 14.87 14.02 -1.10
CA LEU A 297 14.71 13.24 0.12
C LEU A 297 14.19 11.82 -0.19
N GLU A 298 13.34 11.63 -1.20
CA GLU A 298 13.02 10.28 -1.67
C GLU A 298 14.24 9.53 -2.19
N GLU A 299 15.09 10.18 -3.00
CA GLU A 299 16.36 9.59 -3.46
C GLU A 299 17.26 9.20 -2.27
N ALA A 300 17.28 9.99 -1.20
CA ALA A 300 18.06 9.67 -0.01
C ALA A 300 17.61 8.38 0.70
N PHE A 301 16.32 8.03 0.66
CA PHE A 301 15.84 6.73 1.15
C PHE A 301 16.33 5.57 0.27
N LEU A 302 16.44 5.78 -1.04
CA LEU A 302 16.90 4.76 -1.98
C LEU A 302 18.36 4.37 -1.73
N PHE A 303 19.18 5.23 -1.13
CA PHE A 303 20.54 4.88 -0.69
C PHE A 303 20.57 3.75 0.33
N PHE A 304 19.46 3.44 1.00
CA PHE A 304 19.35 2.32 1.92
C PHE A 304 18.73 1.06 1.29
N GLY A 305 18.52 1.09 -0.03
CA GLY A 305 17.86 0.02 -0.76
C GLY A 305 16.33 0.02 -0.64
N LEU A 306 15.71 1.06 -0.07
CA LEU A 306 14.25 1.20 -0.11
C LEU A 306 13.77 1.38 -1.56
N ASP A 307 12.48 1.16 -1.79
CA ASP A 307 11.82 1.34 -3.09
C ASP A 307 10.69 2.36 -3.03
N ARG A 308 10.40 2.93 -4.19
CA ARG A 308 9.15 3.63 -4.47
C ARG A 308 8.09 2.62 -4.86
N CYS A 309 7.57 1.88 -3.88
CA CYS A 309 6.60 0.80 -4.13
C CYS A 309 5.15 1.18 -3.81
N LEU A 310 4.91 2.41 -3.33
CA LEU A 310 3.58 2.92 -3.00
C LEU A 310 3.10 3.85 -4.11
N MET A 311 1.88 3.62 -4.62
CA MET A 311 1.22 4.55 -5.55
C MET A 311 0.35 5.56 -4.79
N ASP A 312 0.71 6.84 -4.85
CA ASP A 312 -0.06 7.96 -4.28
C ASP A 312 -0.27 9.04 -5.35
N GLU A 313 -1.53 9.39 -5.61
CA GLU A 313 -1.91 10.38 -6.63
C GLU A 313 -1.18 10.21 -8.00
N ARG A 314 -1.05 8.97 -8.48
CA ARG A 314 -0.35 8.57 -9.71
C ARG A 314 1.17 8.74 -9.71
N LYS A 315 1.78 8.89 -8.53
CA LYS A 315 3.24 8.92 -8.36
C LYS A 315 3.66 7.74 -7.50
N MET A 316 4.76 7.11 -7.90
CA MET A 316 5.44 6.13 -7.07
C MET A 316 6.23 6.87 -5.99
N ARG A 317 6.03 6.51 -4.73
CA ARG A 317 6.61 7.14 -3.55
C ARG A 317 7.17 6.09 -2.60
N VAL A 318 8.10 6.49 -1.74
CA VAL A 318 8.57 5.64 -0.63
C VAL A 318 7.54 5.60 0.50
N THR A 319 6.91 6.74 0.77
CA THR A 319 5.86 6.91 1.79
C THR A 319 4.84 7.95 1.33
N ALA A 320 3.63 7.86 1.86
CA ALA A 320 2.54 8.82 1.63
C ALA A 320 1.97 9.37 2.93
N ILE A 321 1.15 10.41 2.82
CA ILE A 321 0.52 11.07 3.96
C ILE A 321 -0.16 10.03 4.85
N ARG A 322 0.24 10.02 6.11
CA ARG A 322 -0.24 9.16 7.19
C ARG A 322 -0.22 7.67 6.92
N SER A 323 0.52 7.24 5.90
CA SER A 323 0.77 5.82 5.65
C SER A 323 1.63 5.22 6.77
N SER A 324 1.44 3.95 7.03
CA SER A 324 2.41 3.16 7.80
C SER A 324 3.54 2.75 6.86
N LEU A 325 4.78 2.83 7.29
CA LEU A 325 5.96 2.35 6.57
C LEU A 325 6.92 1.75 7.60
N ALA A 326 7.24 0.47 7.48
CA ALA A 326 8.31 -0.18 8.21
C ALA A 326 9.35 -0.68 7.20
N ALA A 327 10.62 -0.35 7.42
CA ALA A 327 11.70 -0.88 6.60
C ALA A 327 12.97 -1.14 7.38
N ILE A 328 13.75 -2.11 6.90
CA ILE A 328 15.11 -2.42 7.30
C ILE A 328 15.95 -2.40 6.03
N GLY A 329 16.86 -1.44 5.92
CA GLY A 329 17.71 -1.22 4.75
C GLY A 329 19.19 -1.17 5.11
N VAL A 330 20.05 -1.08 4.10
CA VAL A 330 21.50 -0.98 4.25
C VAL A 330 22.02 0.13 3.37
N LYS A 331 22.78 1.06 3.95
CA LYS A 331 23.41 2.17 3.22
C LYS A 331 24.34 1.62 2.12
N GLY A 332 24.12 2.06 0.89
CA GLY A 332 24.82 1.61 -0.31
C GLY A 332 24.15 0.44 -1.03
N ALA A 333 23.04 -0.10 -0.52
CA ALA A 333 22.33 -1.19 -1.17
C ALA A 333 21.52 -0.73 -2.39
N VAL A 334 21.29 -1.65 -3.33
CA VAL A 334 20.51 -1.39 -4.55
C VAL A 334 19.07 -1.00 -4.19
N PRO A 335 18.48 0.03 -4.80
CA PRO A 335 17.06 0.37 -4.57
C PRO A 335 16.13 -0.83 -4.78
N GLY A 336 15.17 -1.00 -3.88
CA GLY A 336 14.28 -2.16 -3.81
C GLY A 336 14.87 -3.47 -3.28
N SER A 337 16.07 -3.44 -2.70
CA SER A 337 16.64 -4.59 -2.01
C SER A 337 16.37 -4.63 -0.50
N ALA A 338 15.88 -3.54 0.10
CA ALA A 338 15.55 -3.50 1.52
C ALA A 338 14.35 -4.40 1.87
N LEU A 339 14.29 -4.81 3.14
CA LEU A 339 13.05 -5.39 3.67
C LEU A 339 12.10 -4.24 3.96
N GLN A 340 11.05 -4.07 3.16
CA GLN A 340 10.14 -2.92 3.24
C GLN A 340 8.67 -3.36 3.13
N VAL A 341 7.83 -2.82 4.00
CA VAL A 341 6.37 -2.95 3.95
C VAL A 341 5.70 -1.64 4.32
N TRP A 342 4.49 -1.43 3.82
CA TRP A 342 3.72 -0.21 4.08
C TRP A 342 2.23 -0.51 4.12
N SER A 343 1.40 0.40 4.63
CA SER A 343 -0.06 0.34 4.55
C SER A 343 -0.62 1.74 4.33
N PRO A 344 -1.61 1.95 3.44
CA PRO A 344 -2.15 3.28 3.19
C PRO A 344 -2.89 3.81 4.43
N GLN A 345 -3.07 5.12 4.56
CA GLN A 345 -3.96 5.63 5.61
C GLN A 345 -5.41 5.15 5.37
N TRP A 346 -5.86 5.27 4.12
CA TRP A 346 -7.20 4.92 3.67
C TRP A 346 -7.18 4.28 2.29
N TYR A 347 -8.10 3.36 2.06
CA TYR A 347 -8.35 2.77 0.76
C TYR A 347 -9.86 2.54 0.59
N HIS A 348 -10.49 3.28 -0.32
CA HIS A 348 -11.94 3.23 -0.55
C HIS A 348 -12.79 3.25 0.73
N GLY A 349 -12.47 4.17 1.66
CA GLY A 349 -13.17 4.32 2.93
C GLY A 349 -12.83 3.29 4.01
N ARG A 350 -11.96 2.32 3.71
CA ARG A 350 -11.40 1.39 4.70
C ARG A 350 -10.09 1.93 5.25
N ARG A 351 -9.93 1.89 6.56
CA ARG A 351 -8.73 2.36 7.26
C ARG A 351 -7.60 1.34 7.08
N GLY A 352 -6.38 1.80 6.83
CA GLY A 352 -5.21 0.92 6.85
C GLY A 352 -4.81 0.51 8.26
N HIS A 353 -3.73 -0.25 8.35
CA HIS A 353 -3.30 -0.91 9.59
C HIS A 353 -1.81 -0.71 9.79
N PRO A 354 -1.29 -0.89 11.02
CA PRO A 354 0.13 -0.90 11.25
C PRO A 354 0.82 -2.04 10.47
N VAL A 355 2.12 -1.88 10.24
CA VAL A 355 2.97 -2.87 9.56
C VAL A 355 4.26 -3.08 10.30
N LEU A 356 4.91 -4.22 10.03
CA LEU A 356 6.12 -4.64 10.71
C LEU A 356 7.15 -5.25 9.74
N CYS A 357 8.42 -4.93 9.95
CA CYS A 357 9.56 -5.65 9.37
C CYS A 357 10.36 -6.29 10.50
N ALA A 358 10.78 -7.54 10.35
CA ALA A 358 11.73 -8.16 11.27
C ALA A 358 12.76 -9.00 10.54
N ALA A 359 13.98 -9.03 11.07
CA ALA A 359 15.07 -9.87 10.61
C ALA A 359 15.72 -10.55 11.82
N ILE A 360 15.87 -11.87 11.78
CA ILE A 360 16.28 -12.68 12.93
C ILE A 360 17.57 -13.43 12.60
N PRO A 361 18.69 -13.19 13.33
CA PRO A 361 19.93 -13.91 13.11
C PRO A 361 19.74 -15.41 13.30
N GLY A 362 20.25 -16.21 12.36
CA GLY A 362 20.49 -17.63 12.58
C GLY A 362 19.25 -18.53 12.64
N GLY A 363 18.06 -18.05 12.30
CA GLY A 363 16.96 -18.98 11.99
C GLY A 363 17.29 -19.72 10.70
N LYS A 364 17.01 -21.03 10.65
CA LYS A 364 16.96 -21.71 9.35
C LYS A 364 15.77 -21.12 8.59
N ALA A 365 16.01 -20.70 7.35
CA ALA A 365 14.91 -20.38 6.45
C ALA A 365 13.97 -21.60 6.36
N PRO A 366 12.64 -21.40 6.35
CA PRO A 366 11.65 -22.47 6.22
C PRO A 366 11.73 -23.22 4.90
#